data_AF-A0A962BCM5-F1
#
_entry.id   AF-A0A962BCM5-F1
#
_cell.length_a   1.000
_cell.length_b   1.000
_cell.length_c   1.000
_cell.angle_alpha   90.00
_cell.angle_beta   90.00
_cell.angle_gamma   90.00
#
_symmetry.space_group_name_H-M   'P 1'
#
loop_
_entity.id
_entity.type
_entity.pdbx_description
1 polymer ?
#
loop_
_entity_poly.entity_id
_entity_poly.type
_entity_poly.pdbx_seq_one_letter_code
_entity_poly.pdbx_strand_id
1 'polypeptide(L)'
;MSSGPRTPFENPVIEWIDQRLPLFTMMAKEYRLFPTPRNFNYFWNFGAIAMVMLVLMVLTGLWMAMNYTPHVDYAFDSIERVMRDVNWGWMIRYL
;
A
#
# COMPACT_ATOMS: atom_id res chain seq x y z
N MET A 1 11.50 3.03 22.98
CA MET A 1 10.73 3.11 24.24
C MET A 1 9.49 2.21 24.15
N SER A 2 9.69 0.91 24.33
CA SER A 2 8.66 -0.13 24.44
C SER A 2 8.83 -0.69 25.85
N SER A 3 8.15 -0.10 26.82
CA SER A 3 8.31 -0.40 28.24
C SER A 3 7.15 -1.22 28.82
N GLY A 4 6.24 -1.71 27.99
CA GLY A 4 5.17 -2.63 28.41
C GLY A 4 5.60 -4.10 28.30
N PRO A 5 5.09 -5.00 29.15
CA PRO A 5 5.39 -6.43 29.08
C PRO A 5 4.96 -6.99 27.70
N ARG A 6 5.88 -7.67 27.01
CA ARG A 6 5.60 -8.38 25.76
C ARG A 6 4.86 -9.67 26.06
N THR A 7 3.79 -9.93 25.32
CA THR A 7 3.14 -11.23 25.27
C THR A 7 3.82 -12.08 24.19
N PRO A 8 4.44 -13.23 24.52
CA PRO A 8 5.06 -14.08 23.51
C PRO A 8 4.01 -14.64 22.55
N PHE A 9 4.39 -14.77 21.28
CA PHE A 9 3.51 -15.34 20.25
C PHE A 9 3.50 -16.87 20.33
N GLU A 10 2.35 -17.50 20.11
CA GLU A 10 2.21 -18.97 20.14
C GLU A 10 3.04 -19.66 19.05
N ASN A 11 3.27 -18.99 17.92
CA ASN A 11 4.04 -19.54 16.82
C ASN A 11 5.55 -19.29 17.03
N PRO A 12 6.38 -20.34 17.13
CA PRO A 12 7.81 -20.22 17.43
C PRO A 12 8.60 -19.48 16.35
N VAL A 13 8.16 -19.51 15.09
CA VAL A 13 8.81 -18.76 14.01
C VAL A 13 8.53 -17.27 14.15
N ILE A 14 7.29 -16.90 14.45
CA ILE A 14 6.90 -15.50 14.66
C ILE A 14 7.61 -14.93 15.88
N GLU A 15 7.69 -15.70 16.96
CA GLU A 15 8.40 -15.33 18.18
C GLU A 15 9.91 -15.14 17.92
N TRP A 16 10.55 -16.04 17.17
CA TRP A 16 11.96 -15.89 16.80
C TRP A 16 12.22 -14.63 15.96
N ILE A 17 11.31 -14.27 15.04
CA ILE A 17 11.40 -13.03 14.26
C ILE A 17 11.24 -11.83 15.19
N ASP A 18 10.20 -11.79 16.02
CA ASP A 18 9.88 -10.65 16.89
C ASP A 18 10.98 -10.38 17.94
N GLN A 19 11.66 -11.44 18.40
CA GLN A 19 12.83 -11.34 19.28
C GLN A 19 14.01 -10.62 18.63
N ARG A 20 14.22 -10.80 17.32
CA ARG A 20 15.34 -10.17 16.57
C ARG A 20 14.94 -8.79 16.05
N LEU A 21 13.73 -8.68 15.51
CA LEU A 21 13.17 -7.45 14.99
C LEU A 21 11.68 -7.42 15.35
N PRO A 22 11.26 -6.55 16.30
CA PRO A 22 9.93 -6.61 16.88
C PRO A 22 8.84 -6.00 15.99
N LEU A 23 8.70 -6.52 14.77
CA LEU A 23 7.74 -6.04 13.78
C LEU A 23 6.30 -6.24 14.24
N PHE A 24 5.98 -7.43 14.76
CA PHE A 24 4.61 -7.80 15.10
C PHE A 24 4.17 -7.13 16.38
N THR A 25 5.05 -7.04 17.39
CA THR A 25 4.78 -6.26 18.60
C THR A 25 4.53 -4.78 18.28
N MET A 26 5.32 -4.18 17.38
CA MET A 26 5.13 -2.77 16.97
C MET A 26 3.81 -2.57 16.24
N MET A 27 3.48 -3.43 15.28
CA MET A 27 2.20 -3.35 14.56
C MET A 27 1.00 -3.52 15.50
N ALA A 28 1.06 -4.49 16.43
CA ALA A 28 0.00 -4.70 17.41
C ALA A 28 -0.20 -3.46 18.30
N LYS A 29 0.89 -2.80 18.70
CA LYS A 29 0.79 -1.59 19.51
C LYS A 29 0.14 -0.43 18.74
N GLU A 30 0.58 -0.18 17.51
CA GLU A 30 0.16 1.00 16.76
C GLU A 30 -1.24 0.86 16.14
N TYR A 31 -1.59 -0.32 15.64
CA TYR A 31 -2.88 -0.52 14.94
C TYR A 31 -3.97 -1.12 15.81
N ARG A 32 -3.63 -1.86 16.88
CA ARG A 32 -4.61 -2.60 17.68
C ARG A 32 -4.85 -2.00 19.06
N LEU A 33 -3.79 -1.57 19.72
CA LEU A 33 -3.84 -1.08 21.09
C LEU A 33 -3.84 0.44 21.20
N PHE A 34 -3.66 1.14 20.08
CA PHE A 34 -3.62 2.60 20.07
C PHE A 34 -4.99 3.16 20.50
N PRO A 35 -5.04 3.97 21.58
CA PRO A 35 -6.30 4.47 22.10
C PRO A 35 -6.85 5.56 21.17
N THR A 36 -7.89 5.25 20.42
CA THR A 36 -8.58 6.21 19.57
C THR A 36 -9.85 6.78 20.22
N PRO A 37 -10.15 8.07 20.06
CA PRO A 37 -11.43 8.66 20.49
C PRO A 37 -12.64 7.92 19.89
N ARG A 38 -13.71 7.75 20.68
CA ARG A 38 -14.93 7.06 20.22
C ARG A 38 -15.81 7.91 19.29
N ASN A 39 -15.57 9.22 19.19
CA ASN A 39 -16.43 10.19 18.51
C ASN A 39 -15.89 10.68 17.15
N PHE A 40 -15.24 9.81 16.37
CA PHE A 40 -14.78 10.17 15.03
C PHE A 40 -15.94 10.51 14.09
N ASN A 41 -15.76 11.56 13.29
CA ASN A 41 -16.60 11.87 12.15
C ASN A 41 -16.03 11.26 10.86
N TYR A 42 -16.81 11.27 9.77
CA TYR A 42 -16.41 10.66 8.51
C TYR A 42 -15.12 11.23 7.90
N PHE A 43 -14.75 12.48 8.19
CA PHE A 43 -13.57 13.14 7.63
C PHE A 43 -12.25 12.47 8.07
N TRP A 44 -12.23 11.76 9.20
CA TRP A 44 -11.05 11.02 9.65
C TRP A 44 -10.65 9.87 8.70
N ASN A 45 -11.56 9.41 7.83
CA ASN A 45 -11.24 8.38 6.84
C ASN A 45 -10.43 8.90 5.65
N PHE A 46 -10.35 10.22 5.43
CA PHE A 46 -9.65 10.75 4.26
C PHE A 46 -8.15 10.42 4.25
N GLY A 47 -7.52 10.32 5.42
CA GLY A 47 -6.13 9.88 5.51
C GLY A 47 -5.94 8.44 5.02
N ALA A 48 -6.83 7.53 5.43
CA ALA A 48 -6.79 6.13 4.99
C ALA A 48 -7.09 6.01 3.48
N ILE A 49 -8.06 6.76 2.98
CA ILE A 49 -8.39 6.81 1.54
C ILE A 49 -7.18 7.33 0.75
N ALA A 50 -6.52 8.39 1.21
CA ALA A 50 -5.34 8.94 0.55
C ALA A 50 -4.17 7.95 0.50
N MET A 51 -3.96 7.18 1.57
CA MET A 51 -2.94 6.13 1.59
C MET A 51 -3.24 5.04 0.55
N VAL A 52 -4.50 4.60 0.45
CA VAL A 52 -4.92 3.61 -0.56
C VAL A 52 -4.75 4.18 -1.98
N MET A 53 -5.14 5.43 -2.21
CA MET A 53 -4.95 6.09 -3.51
C MET A 53 -3.48 6.19 -3.90
N LEU A 54 -2.59 6.51 -2.94
CA LEU A 54 -1.15 6.58 -3.20
C LEU A 54 -0.60 5.21 -3.61
N VAL A 55 -0.96 4.14 -2.89
CA VAL A 55 -0.52 2.78 -3.24
C VAL A 55 -1.02 2.40 -4.62
N LEU A 56 -2.28 2.67 -4.94
CA LEU A 56 -2.83 2.41 -6.27
C LEU A 56 -2.08 3.18 -7.35
N MET A 57 -1.86 4.49 -7.19
CA MET A 57 -1.13 5.34 -8.13
C MET A 57 0.31 4.86 -8.37
N VAL A 58 1.00 4.40 -7.32
CA VAL A 58 2.36 3.85 -7.47
C VAL A 58 2.33 2.54 -8.25
N LEU A 59 1.42 1.62 -7.92
CA LEU A 59 1.35 0.32 -8.59
C LEU A 59 0.92 0.45 -10.05
N THR A 60 -0.15 1.21 -10.34
CA THR A 60 -0.61 1.44 -11.72
C THR A 60 0.39 2.28 -12.51
N GLY A 61 0.97 3.30 -11.89
CA GLY A 61 2.00 4.13 -12.51
C GLY A 61 3.26 3.35 -12.89
N LEU A 62 3.73 2.45 -12.02
CA LEU A 62 4.88 1.58 -12.33
C LEU A 62 4.58 0.66 -13.52
N TRP A 63 3.39 0.08 -13.57
CA TRP A 63 2.97 -0.77 -14.69
C TRP A 63 2.86 0.01 -16.00
N MET A 64 2.34 1.24 -15.95
CA MET A 64 2.25 2.14 -17.10
C MET A 64 3.64 2.56 -17.59
N ALA A 65 4.57 2.83 -16.67
CA ALA A 65 5.94 3.20 -17.01
C ALA A 65 6.68 2.09 -17.80
N MET A 66 6.34 0.81 -17.59
CA MET A 66 6.90 -0.30 -18.38
C MET A 66 6.37 -0.34 -19.83
N ASN A 67 5.22 0.27 -20.09
CA ASN A 67 4.53 0.20 -21.37
C ASN A 67 4.54 1.51 -22.17
N TYR A 68 4.86 2.62 -21.51
CA TYR A 68 4.87 3.96 -22.08
C TYR A 68 6.23 4.33 -22.68
N THR A 69 6.22 4.98 -23.84
CA THR A 69 7.43 5.50 -24.50
C THR A 69 7.51 7.01 -24.35
N PRO A 70 8.49 7.57 -23.61
CA PRO A 70 8.60 9.01 -23.36
C PRO A 70 9.28 9.75 -24.53
N HIS A 71 8.67 9.68 -25.72
CA HIS A 71 9.14 10.36 -26.93
C HIS A 71 7.97 11.02 -27.65
N VAL A 72 8.15 12.25 -28.17
CA VAL A 72 7.06 13.04 -28.77
C VAL A 72 6.37 12.30 -29.92
N ASP A 73 7.12 11.55 -30.72
CA ASP A 73 6.56 10.81 -31.87
C ASP A 73 5.84 9.51 -31.47
N TYR A 74 6.17 8.92 -30.32
CA TYR A 74 5.71 7.58 -29.92
C TYR A 74 4.82 7.58 -28.66
N ALA A 75 4.67 8.72 -28.00
CA ALA A 75 3.91 8.83 -26.76
C ALA A 75 2.45 8.41 -26.96
N PHE A 76 1.81 8.89 -28.04
CA PHE A 76 0.42 8.55 -28.32
C PHE A 76 0.25 7.09 -28.73
N ASP A 77 1.09 6.59 -29.64
CA ASP A 77 1.06 5.21 -30.11
C ASP A 77 1.26 4.20 -28.98
N SER A 78 2.19 4.48 -28.05
CA SER A 78 2.44 3.63 -26.88
C SER A 78 1.21 3.50 -25.98
N ILE A 79 0.39 4.55 -25.91
CA ILE A 79 -0.82 4.61 -25.12
C ILE A 79 -2.00 3.94 -25.82
N GLU A 80 -2.12 4.07 -27.16
CA GLU A 80 -3.11 3.32 -27.93
C GLU A 80 -2.86 1.81 -27.82
N ARG A 81 -1.60 1.38 -27.90
CA ARG A 81 -1.19 0.00 -27.65
C ARG A 81 -1.63 -0.50 -26.27
N VAL A 82 -1.47 0.31 -25.21
CA VAL A 82 -1.93 -0.03 -23.86
C VAL A 82 -3.45 -0.24 -23.82
N MET A 83 -4.22 0.56 -24.55
CA MET A 83 -5.68 0.46 -24.57
C MET A 83 -6.20 -0.77 -25.32
N ARG A 84 -5.53 -1.17 -26.41
CA ARG A 84 -6.05 -2.18 -27.35
C ARG A 84 -5.38 -3.54 -27.22
N ASP A 85 -4.07 -3.55 -26.98
CA ASP A 85 -3.26 -4.76 -27.15
C ASP A 85 -2.78 -5.33 -25.81
N VAL A 86 -2.71 -4.49 -24.76
CA VAL A 86 -2.27 -4.93 -23.44
C VAL A 86 -3.45 -5.46 -22.63
N ASN A 87 -3.32 -6.69 -22.13
CA ASN A 87 -4.31 -7.31 -21.26
C ASN A 87 -4.62 -6.42 -20.06
N TRP A 88 -5.90 -6.06 -19.89
CA TRP A 88 -6.38 -5.14 -18.84
C TRP A 88 -5.78 -3.73 -18.87
N GLY A 89 -5.03 -3.37 -19.93
CA GLY A 89 -4.39 -2.06 -20.01
C GLY A 89 -5.38 -0.90 -20.05
N TRP A 90 -6.55 -1.10 -20.67
CA TRP A 90 -7.65 -0.13 -20.61
C TRP A 90 -8.12 0.13 -19.18
N MET A 91 -8.22 -0.90 -18.34
CA MET A 91 -8.67 -0.77 -16.95
C MET A 91 -7.61 -0.08 -16.10
N ILE A 92 -6.35 -0.48 -16.25
CA ILE A 92 -5.23 0.09 -15.47
C ILE A 92 -5.02 1.56 -15.80
N ARG A 93 -5.28 2.00 -17.04
CA ARG A 93 -5.17 3.41 -17.40
C ARG A 93 -6.29 4.27 -16.81
N TYR A 94 -7.49 3.71 -16.63
CA TYR A 94 -8.62 4.44 -16.05
C TYR A 94 -8.61 4.47 -14.52
N LEU A 95 -7.81 3.62 -13.89
CA LEU A 95 -7.67 3.48 -12.44
C LEU A 95 -6.57 4.39 -11.89
#